data_AF-A0A950ZG35-F1
#
_entry.id   AF-A0A950ZG35-F1
#
_cell.length_a   1.000
_cell.length_b   1.000
_cell.length_c   1.000
_cell.angle_alpha   90.00
_cell.angle_beta   90.00
_cell.angle_gamma   90.00
#
_symmetry.space_group_name_H-M   'P 1'
#
loop_
_entity.id
_entity.type
_entity.pdbx_description
1 polymer ?
#
loop_
_entity_poly.entity_id
_entity_poly.type
_entity_poly.pdbx_seq_one_letter_code
_entity_poly.pdbx_strand_id
1 'polypeptide(L)'
;MRLIWNLLVVLCMTASLGLYFRGLARLRARSDRGIRWWEASAFALGWFTIGIALLSPIARISDVLFSVHMTQHELLMLVAAPLIVAGRPMIAGVWGLGEDARARFLAVSRAPAFLRAWHAMTGPFTVLIVHAVVLWAWHIPRAFEWALHNPSVHAMQHLMFFITAALFWWALIHGRYGRVGYGVAVFFVFATAMHTSLLGVLLTFARHVWYPTYAAHTPHALEDQQLAGLIMWIPAGVIFMLIGLALFAAWLGESERRARIVTMLVLAFVLARCSDYPSERVASAEHLTGGNVDRGKQEIRQYGCASCHTIPGIPGADATVGPPLDKLSARGYLGGRLANNPANLLLWIRAPQSVDPKSAMPNVGVTDRDARDIAAYLYSLK
;
A
#
# COMPACT_ATOMS: atom_id res chain seq x y z
N MET A 1 46.92 8.12 19.77
CA MET A 1 45.49 7.73 19.76
C MET A 1 44.87 7.65 18.36
N ARG A 2 45.01 8.66 17.48
CA ARG A 2 44.43 8.62 16.12
C ARG A 2 44.84 7.41 15.26
N LEU A 3 46.11 7.02 15.32
CA LEU A 3 46.61 5.83 14.62
C LEU A 3 45.88 4.54 15.05
N ILE A 4 45.59 4.39 16.35
CA ILE A 4 44.88 3.21 16.89
C ILE A 4 43.45 3.16 16.34
N TRP A 5 42.76 4.31 16.30
CA TRP A 5 41.41 4.40 15.73
C TRP A 5 41.40 4.12 14.23
N ASN A 6 42.36 4.65 13.48
CA ASN A 6 42.49 4.37 12.05
C ASN A 6 42.74 2.87 11.81
N LEU A 7 43.59 2.23 12.62
CA LEU A 7 43.83 0.79 12.55
C LEU A 7 42.56 -0.01 12.87
N LEU A 8 41.79 0.39 13.88
CA LEU A 8 40.52 -0.24 14.22
C LEU A 8 39.53 -0.13 13.05
N VAL A 9 39.39 1.06 12.46
CA VAL A 9 38.51 1.29 11.30
C VAL A 9 38.94 0.40 10.14
N VAL A 10 40.22 0.39 9.77
CA VAL A 10 40.75 -0.46 8.71
C VAL A 10 40.54 -1.94 9.01
N LEU A 11 40.75 -2.38 10.25
CA LEU A 11 40.50 -3.77 10.66
C LEU A 11 39.03 -4.15 10.52
N CYS A 12 38.10 -3.32 11.01
CA CYS A 12 36.66 -3.54 10.85
C CYS A 12 36.24 -3.56 9.38
N MET A 13 36.75 -2.63 8.57
CA MET A 13 36.50 -2.54 7.13
C MET A 13 36.97 -3.80 6.41
N THR A 14 38.23 -4.19 6.60
CA THR A 14 38.85 -5.35 5.96
C THR A 14 38.20 -6.65 6.40
N ALA A 15 37.89 -6.81 7.69
CA ALA A 15 37.18 -7.97 8.21
C ALA A 15 35.76 -8.07 7.61
N SER A 16 35.04 -6.96 7.51
CA SER A 16 33.69 -6.93 6.93
C SER A 16 33.71 -7.25 5.43
N LEU A 17 34.60 -6.63 4.66
CA LEU A 17 34.80 -6.90 3.22
C LEU A 17 35.24 -8.35 2.99
N GLY A 18 36.20 -8.85 3.76
CA GLY A 18 36.67 -10.23 3.67
C GLY A 18 35.55 -11.23 3.96
N LEU A 19 34.74 -10.98 5.00
CA LEU A 19 33.60 -11.82 5.32
C LEU A 19 32.55 -11.79 4.20
N TYR A 20 32.24 -10.61 3.68
CA TYR A 20 31.27 -10.41 2.60
C TYR A 20 31.68 -11.13 1.32
N PHE A 21 32.90 -10.90 0.83
CA PHE A 21 33.37 -11.49 -0.43
C PHE A 21 33.60 -13.00 -0.31
N ARG A 22 34.02 -13.50 0.86
CA ARG A 22 34.05 -14.93 1.13
C ARG A 22 32.65 -15.55 1.05
N GLY A 23 31.65 -14.87 1.61
CA GLY A 23 30.25 -15.30 1.53
C GLY A 23 29.70 -15.24 0.11
N LEU A 24 30.01 -14.20 -0.64
CA LEU A 24 29.64 -14.05 -2.04
C LEU A 24 30.23 -15.16 -2.91
N ALA A 25 31.52 -15.47 -2.74
CA ALA A 25 32.19 -16.56 -3.46
C ALA A 25 31.53 -17.91 -3.18
N ARG A 26 31.24 -18.19 -1.90
CA ARG A 26 30.54 -19.42 -1.49
C ARG A 26 29.11 -19.51 -2.02
N LEU A 27 28.39 -18.39 -2.07
CA LEU A 27 27.03 -18.34 -2.60
C LEU A 27 27.04 -18.61 -4.11
N ARG A 28 27.94 -17.95 -4.86
CA ARG A 28 28.09 -18.14 -6.31
C ARG A 28 28.55 -19.54 -6.70
N ALA A 29 29.35 -20.20 -5.87
CA ALA A 29 29.76 -21.58 -6.10
C ALA A 29 28.59 -22.58 -5.99
N ARG A 30 27.49 -22.22 -5.31
CA ARG A 30 26.33 -23.10 -5.10
C ARG A 30 25.09 -22.72 -5.92
N SER A 31 24.96 -21.45 -6.32
CA SER A 31 23.85 -20.98 -7.14
C SER A 31 24.22 -19.71 -7.92
N ASP A 32 23.71 -19.63 -9.14
CA ASP A 32 23.70 -18.44 -10.00
C ASP A 32 22.68 -17.39 -9.55
N ARG A 33 21.67 -17.80 -8.76
CA ARG A 33 20.62 -16.94 -8.21
C ARG A 33 21.03 -16.48 -6.80
N GLY A 34 21.51 -15.25 -6.70
CA GLY A 34 21.96 -14.66 -5.44
C GLY A 34 22.20 -13.16 -5.53
N ILE A 35 23.24 -12.71 -4.82
CA ILE A 35 23.66 -11.30 -4.78
C ILE A 35 24.13 -10.84 -6.16
N ARG A 36 23.49 -9.80 -6.68
CA ARG A 36 23.78 -9.20 -7.99
C ARG A 36 25.12 -8.46 -7.94
N TRP A 37 25.77 -8.30 -9.10
CA TRP A 37 27.06 -7.62 -9.17
C TRP A 37 26.99 -6.16 -8.66
N TRP A 38 25.90 -5.45 -8.95
CA TRP A 38 25.71 -4.07 -8.48
C TRP A 38 25.50 -4.01 -6.96
N GLU A 39 24.91 -5.02 -6.33
CA GLU A 39 24.76 -5.11 -4.86
C GLU A 39 26.15 -5.27 -4.21
N ALA A 40 26.99 -6.14 -4.78
CA ALA A 40 28.37 -6.30 -4.32
C ALA A 40 29.21 -5.02 -4.53
N SER A 41 29.05 -4.35 -5.67
CA SER A 41 29.68 -3.05 -5.94
C SER A 41 29.20 -1.98 -4.97
N ALA A 42 27.89 -1.91 -4.67
CA ALA A 42 27.33 -0.98 -3.70
C ALA A 42 27.95 -1.20 -2.31
N PHE A 43 28.07 -2.45 -1.86
CA PHE A 43 28.71 -2.75 -0.58
C PHE A 43 30.17 -2.27 -0.53
N ALA A 44 30.95 -2.54 -1.59
CA ALA A 44 32.34 -2.11 -1.68
C ALA A 44 32.47 -0.58 -1.72
N LEU A 45 31.61 0.10 -2.50
CA LEU A 45 31.57 1.56 -2.59
C LEU A 45 31.15 2.22 -1.28
N GLY A 46 30.23 1.60 -0.53
CA GLY A 46 29.83 2.09 0.78
C GLY A 46 31.00 2.06 1.78
N TRP A 47 31.76 0.98 1.82
CA TRP A 47 33.00 0.93 2.62
C TRP A 47 34.08 1.89 2.12
N PHE A 48 34.25 2.01 0.80
CA PHE A 48 35.16 3.00 0.21
C PHE A 48 34.81 4.42 0.65
N THR A 49 33.51 4.76 0.70
CA THR A 49 33.01 6.04 1.20
C THR A 49 33.35 6.26 2.67
N ILE A 50 33.23 5.23 3.52
CA ILE A 50 33.69 5.30 4.93
C ILE A 50 35.19 5.56 5.00
N GLY A 51 35.98 4.92 4.13
CA GLY A 51 37.42 5.16 4.02
C GLY A 51 37.73 6.62 3.63
N ILE A 52 37.00 7.18 2.67
CA ILE A 52 37.10 8.60 2.31
C ILE A 52 36.75 9.48 3.51
N ALA A 53 35.64 9.21 4.19
CA ALA A 53 35.20 10.04 5.31
C ALA A 53 36.19 10.00 6.48
N LEU A 54 36.72 8.82 6.85
CA LEU A 54 37.45 8.63 8.12
C LEU A 54 38.97 8.51 7.99
N LEU A 55 39.49 8.15 6.81
CA LEU A 55 40.93 7.88 6.61
C LEU A 55 41.61 8.85 5.65
N SER A 56 40.84 9.63 4.88
CA SER A 56 41.38 10.59 3.92
C SER A 56 41.76 11.94 4.58
N PRO A 57 42.37 12.89 3.84
CA PRO A 57 42.61 14.24 4.32
C PRO A 57 41.36 14.95 4.87
N ILE A 58 40.15 14.56 4.43
CA ILE A 58 38.88 15.06 4.99
C ILE A 58 38.85 14.91 6.50
N ALA A 59 39.33 13.77 7.03
CA ALA A 59 39.36 13.51 8.47
C ALA A 59 40.31 14.40 9.26
N ARG A 60 41.30 15.02 8.60
CA ARG A 60 42.18 16.00 9.25
C ARG A 60 41.61 17.41 9.13
N ILE A 61 41.02 17.72 7.98
CA ILE A 61 40.44 19.04 7.74
C ILE A 61 39.17 19.23 8.58
N SER A 62 38.42 18.17 8.87
CA SER A 62 37.24 18.22 9.72
C SER A 62 37.49 18.56 11.19
N ASP A 63 38.73 18.46 11.68
CA ASP A 63 39.06 18.96 13.03
C ASP A 63 39.14 20.50 13.07
N VAL A 64 39.31 21.12 11.90
CA VAL A 64 39.61 22.54 11.73
C VAL A 64 38.43 23.30 11.13
N LEU A 65 37.68 22.65 10.22
CA LEU A 65 36.50 23.20 9.55
C LEU A 65 35.26 22.38 9.89
N PHE A 66 34.27 23.02 10.47
CA PHE A 66 32.98 22.44 10.81
C PHE A 66 32.17 22.06 9.56
N SER A 67 32.31 22.79 8.45
CA SER A 67 31.69 22.41 7.17
C SER A 67 32.19 21.06 6.64
N VAL A 68 33.49 20.80 6.78
CA VAL A 68 34.10 19.52 6.39
C VAL A 68 33.74 18.42 7.40
N HIS A 69 33.60 18.77 8.68
CA HIS A 69 33.04 17.86 9.68
C HIS A 69 31.61 17.43 9.34
N MET A 70 30.72 18.37 8.97
CA MET A 70 29.37 18.01 8.53
C MET A 70 29.40 17.15 7.27
N THR A 71 30.32 17.43 6.35
CA THR A 71 30.53 16.58 5.16
C THR A 71 30.88 15.14 5.55
N GLN A 72 31.66 14.91 6.62
CA GLN A 72 31.91 13.54 7.12
C GLN A 72 30.61 12.87 7.59
N HIS A 73 29.79 13.57 8.37
CA HIS A 73 28.50 13.04 8.82
C HIS A 73 27.59 12.68 7.64
N GLU A 74 27.47 13.58 6.66
CA GLU A 74 26.64 13.38 5.46
C GLU A 74 27.13 12.20 4.61
N LEU A 75 28.46 12.06 4.41
CA LEU A 75 29.03 10.92 3.69
C LEU A 75 28.71 9.58 4.39
N LEU A 76 28.76 9.55 5.72
CA LEU A 76 28.43 8.34 6.48
C LEU A 76 26.93 8.00 6.39
N MET A 77 26.05 9.00 6.54
CA MET A 77 24.60 8.78 6.66
C MET A 77 23.87 8.67 5.31
N LEU A 78 24.21 9.51 4.33
CA LEU A 78 23.48 9.60 3.06
C LEU A 78 24.12 8.80 1.92
N VAL A 79 25.40 8.44 2.04
CA VAL A 79 26.11 7.73 0.97
C VAL A 79 26.54 6.33 1.43
N ALA A 80 27.35 6.23 2.49
CA ALA A 80 27.89 4.95 2.94
C ALA A 80 26.78 4.00 3.45
N ALA A 81 25.91 4.48 4.34
CA ALA A 81 24.84 3.67 4.91
C ALA A 81 23.88 3.06 3.86
N PRO A 82 23.29 3.81 2.90
CA PRO A 82 22.40 3.23 1.89
C PRO A 82 23.13 2.24 0.98
N LEU A 83 24.37 2.55 0.57
CA LEU A 83 25.18 1.67 -0.28
C LEU A 83 25.48 0.34 0.42
N ILE A 84 25.85 0.38 1.70
CA ILE A 84 26.09 -0.83 2.49
C ILE A 84 24.81 -1.63 2.65
N VAL A 85 23.68 -0.99 2.96
CA VAL A 85 22.39 -1.67 3.12
C VAL A 85 21.94 -2.32 1.81
N ALA A 86 22.02 -1.59 0.69
CA ALA A 86 21.67 -2.08 -0.64
C ALA A 86 22.49 -3.30 -1.06
N GLY A 87 23.72 -3.42 -0.54
CA GLY A 87 24.60 -4.57 -0.77
C GLY A 87 24.18 -5.87 -0.09
N ARG A 88 23.07 -5.92 0.66
CA ARG A 88 22.55 -7.13 1.34
C ARG A 88 23.59 -7.80 2.27
N PRO A 89 24.24 -7.03 3.17
CA PRO A 89 25.40 -7.48 3.92
C PRO A 89 25.12 -8.67 4.84
N MET A 90 23.89 -8.77 5.36
CA MET A 90 23.49 -9.88 6.23
C MET A 90 23.50 -11.22 5.48
N ILE A 91 23.08 -11.26 4.21
CA ILE A 91 23.05 -12.51 3.45
C ILE A 91 24.46 -12.97 3.13
N ALA A 92 25.28 -12.08 2.58
CA ALA A 92 26.68 -12.37 2.29
C ALA A 92 27.44 -12.74 3.57
N GLY A 93 27.28 -11.98 4.65
CA GLY A 93 27.98 -12.18 5.91
C GLY A 93 27.70 -13.55 6.54
N VAL A 94 26.43 -13.97 6.57
CA VAL A 94 26.03 -15.29 7.10
C VAL A 94 26.61 -16.44 6.27
N TRP A 95 26.66 -16.30 4.95
CA TRP A 95 27.33 -17.26 4.07
C TRP A 95 28.86 -17.20 4.16
N GLY A 96 29.38 -16.05 4.56
CA GLY A 96 30.76 -15.86 4.92
C GLY A 96 31.13 -16.80 6.04
N LEU A 97 30.39 -16.85 7.14
CA LEU A 97 30.71 -17.65 8.34
C LEU A 97 31.02 -19.14 8.07
N GLY A 98 31.84 -19.75 8.95
CA GLY A 98 32.03 -21.21 8.97
C GLY A 98 30.71 -21.95 9.26
N GLU A 99 30.63 -23.24 8.95
CA GLU A 99 29.36 -23.98 9.02
C GLU A 99 28.75 -23.97 10.43
N ASP A 100 29.56 -24.21 11.47
CA ASP A 100 29.13 -24.18 12.87
C ASP A 100 28.68 -22.78 13.31
N ALA A 101 29.47 -21.75 12.98
CA ALA A 101 29.17 -20.36 13.31
C ALA A 101 27.88 -19.89 12.62
N ARG A 102 27.69 -20.29 11.35
CA ARG A 102 26.48 -20.02 10.59
C ARG A 102 25.26 -20.70 11.21
N ALA A 103 25.37 -21.97 11.62
CA ALA A 103 24.28 -22.70 12.25
C ALA A 103 23.87 -22.04 13.59
N ARG A 104 24.84 -21.68 14.43
CA ARG A 104 24.60 -20.96 15.70
C ARG A 104 23.94 -19.60 15.46
N PHE A 105 24.46 -18.82 14.51
CA PHE A 105 23.88 -17.52 14.16
C PHE A 105 22.43 -17.67 13.67
N LEU A 106 22.16 -18.63 12.79
CA LEU A 106 20.82 -18.89 12.29
C LEU A 106 19.86 -19.33 13.40
N ALA A 107 20.30 -20.15 14.35
CA ALA A 107 19.51 -20.55 15.51
C ALA A 107 19.08 -19.35 16.36
N VAL A 108 20.03 -18.45 16.69
CA VAL A 108 19.75 -17.23 17.45
C VAL A 108 18.85 -16.28 16.66
N SER A 109 19.15 -16.03 15.38
CA SER A 109 18.40 -15.09 14.54
C SER A 109 16.95 -15.52 14.26
N ARG A 110 16.64 -16.81 14.41
CA ARG A 110 15.29 -17.37 14.27
C ARG A 110 14.51 -17.44 15.59
N ALA A 111 15.17 -17.17 16.72
CA ALA A 111 14.49 -17.17 18.01
C ALA A 111 13.37 -16.12 18.06
N PRO A 112 12.17 -16.43 18.60
CA PRO A 112 11.05 -15.49 18.62
C PRO A 112 11.37 -14.16 19.30
N ALA A 113 12.17 -14.18 20.38
CA ALA A 113 12.61 -12.99 21.07
C ALA A 113 13.49 -12.09 20.19
N PHE A 114 14.45 -12.68 19.48
CA PHE A 114 15.31 -11.95 18.54
C PHE A 114 14.50 -11.33 17.41
N LEU A 115 13.59 -12.11 16.80
CA LEU A 115 12.73 -11.59 15.74
C LEU A 115 11.87 -10.44 16.25
N ARG A 116 11.24 -10.54 17.43
CA ARG A 116 10.45 -9.44 17.99
C ARG A 116 11.29 -8.19 18.22
N ALA A 117 12.47 -8.32 18.82
CA ALA A 117 13.38 -7.20 19.05
C ALA A 117 13.82 -6.56 17.72
N TRP A 118 14.19 -7.38 16.73
CA TRP A 118 14.57 -6.93 15.40
C TRP A 118 13.44 -6.16 14.70
N HIS A 119 12.20 -6.68 14.74
CA HIS A 119 11.04 -6.00 14.16
C HIS A 119 10.72 -4.68 14.89
N ALA A 120 10.86 -4.63 16.22
CA ALA A 120 10.67 -3.41 16.99
C ALA A 120 11.72 -2.35 16.65
N MET A 121 13.00 -2.75 16.54
CA MET A 121 14.11 -1.84 16.23
C MET A 121 14.12 -1.36 14.78
N THR A 122 13.63 -2.18 13.84
CA THR A 122 13.56 -1.83 12.41
C THR A 122 12.21 -1.24 11.99
N GLY A 123 11.32 -0.99 12.95
CA GLY A 123 10.03 -0.33 12.69
C GLY A 123 10.21 1.15 12.33
N PRO A 124 9.41 1.71 11.39
CA PRO A 124 9.55 3.08 10.90
C PRO A 124 9.58 4.12 12.03
N PHE A 125 8.66 4.04 12.98
CA PHE A 125 8.56 5.01 14.07
C PHE A 125 9.73 4.91 15.04
N THR A 126 10.15 3.70 15.40
CA THR A 126 11.33 3.50 16.25
C THR A 126 12.56 4.08 15.60
N VAL A 127 12.79 3.76 14.33
CA VAL A 127 13.96 4.26 13.59
C VAL A 127 13.91 5.78 13.43
N LEU A 128 12.75 6.35 13.12
CA LEU A 128 12.54 7.81 13.03
C LEU A 128 12.92 8.49 14.34
N ILE A 129 12.37 8.03 15.46
CA ILE A 129 12.58 8.62 16.78
C ILE A 129 14.03 8.46 17.20
N VAL A 130 14.60 7.26 17.09
CA VAL A 130 15.99 7.00 17.49
C VAL A 130 16.95 7.83 16.64
N HIS A 131 16.75 7.88 15.32
CA HIS A 131 17.59 8.68 14.44
C HIS A 131 17.49 10.17 14.76
N ALA A 132 16.27 10.70 14.94
CA ALA A 132 16.06 12.10 15.33
C ALA A 132 16.72 12.43 16.68
N VAL A 133 16.51 11.60 17.70
CA VAL A 133 17.09 11.81 19.05
C VAL A 133 18.61 11.79 18.98
N VAL A 134 19.20 10.79 18.32
CA VAL A 134 20.67 10.70 18.18
C VAL A 134 21.22 11.92 17.46
N LEU A 135 20.59 12.30 16.35
CA LEU A 135 21.04 13.41 15.52
C LEU A 135 20.95 14.74 16.29
N TRP A 136 19.83 15.04 16.93
CA TRP A 136 19.68 16.26 17.73
C TRP A 136 20.56 16.28 18.97
N ALA A 137 20.67 15.16 19.71
CA ALA A 137 21.47 15.10 20.93
C ALA A 137 22.94 15.43 20.67
N TRP A 138 23.52 14.90 19.59
CA TRP A 138 24.91 15.17 19.24
C TRP A 138 25.14 16.58 18.72
N HIS A 139 24.13 17.30 18.24
CA HIS A 139 24.26 18.69 17.80
C HIS A 139 24.04 19.71 18.93
N ILE A 140 23.67 19.27 20.14
CA ILE A 140 23.68 20.13 21.33
C ILE A 140 25.13 20.59 21.60
N PRO A 141 25.41 21.90 21.74
CA PRO A 141 26.77 22.42 21.87
C PRO A 141 27.65 21.69 22.89
N ARG A 142 27.11 21.39 24.08
CA ARG A 142 27.85 20.67 25.13
C ARG A 142 28.23 19.24 24.74
N ALA A 143 27.31 18.51 24.09
CA ALA A 143 27.57 17.13 23.66
C ALA A 143 28.54 17.11 22.47
N PHE A 144 28.38 18.06 21.54
CA PHE A 144 29.25 18.20 20.39
C PHE A 144 30.69 18.54 20.81
N GLU A 145 30.88 19.54 21.67
CA GLU A 145 32.21 19.92 22.19
C GLU A 145 32.86 18.77 22.98
N TRP A 146 32.07 18.00 23.73
CA TRP A 146 32.57 16.81 24.41
C TRP A 146 33.13 15.77 23.43
N ALA A 147 32.45 15.57 22.29
CA ALA A 147 32.94 14.70 21.22
C ALA A 147 34.24 15.25 20.60
N LEU A 148 34.33 16.55 20.30
CA LEU A 148 35.53 17.15 19.71
C LEU A 148 36.77 16.97 20.59
N HIS A 149 36.62 17.05 21.91
CA HIS A 149 37.74 16.90 22.84
C HIS A 149 38.09 15.45 23.20
N ASN A 150 37.22 14.49 22.88
CA ASN A 150 37.40 13.09 23.26
C ASN A 150 37.29 12.15 22.06
N PRO A 151 38.41 11.58 21.55
CA PRO A 151 38.39 10.73 20.36
C PRO A 151 37.44 9.53 20.43
N SER A 152 37.28 8.91 21.61
CA SER A 152 36.36 7.77 21.81
C SER A 152 34.90 8.19 21.71
N VAL A 153 34.58 9.39 22.19
CA VAL A 153 33.23 9.96 22.15
C VAL A 153 32.91 10.37 20.71
N HIS A 154 33.85 10.98 20.01
CA HIS A 154 33.74 11.28 18.59
C HIS A 154 33.50 10.01 17.74
N ALA A 155 34.24 8.94 18.02
CA ALA A 155 34.02 7.65 17.36
C ALA A 155 32.63 7.08 17.66
N MET A 156 32.14 7.22 18.90
CA MET A 156 30.78 6.81 19.28
C MET A 156 29.72 7.63 18.54
N GLN A 157 29.89 8.95 18.44
CA GLN A 157 29.00 9.82 17.67
C GLN A 157 28.89 9.35 16.20
N HIS A 158 30.02 9.16 15.52
CA HIS A 158 30.05 8.63 14.15
C HIS A 158 29.38 7.27 14.03
N LEU A 159 29.64 6.36 14.99
CA LEU A 159 29.03 5.04 15.00
C LEU A 159 27.51 5.11 15.17
N MET A 160 27.02 5.98 16.06
CA MET A 160 25.59 6.18 16.27
C MET A 160 24.91 6.78 15.04
N PHE A 161 25.53 7.76 14.37
CA PHE A 161 25.03 8.29 13.10
C PHE A 161 24.97 7.23 12.01
N PHE A 162 26.05 6.48 11.83
CA PHE A 162 26.10 5.41 10.83
C PHE A 162 25.07 4.30 11.11
N ILE A 163 24.97 3.81 12.35
CA ILE A 163 24.03 2.74 12.72
C ILE A 163 22.58 3.20 12.53
N THR A 164 22.22 4.39 13.02
CA THR A 164 20.84 4.88 12.91
C THR A 164 20.46 5.16 11.45
N ALA A 165 21.38 5.71 10.65
CA ALA A 165 21.18 5.86 9.21
C ALA A 165 21.06 4.50 8.50
N ALA A 166 21.89 3.51 8.84
CA ALA A 166 21.79 2.17 8.27
C ALA A 166 20.45 1.51 8.62
N LEU A 167 19.92 1.72 9.83
CA LEU A 167 18.57 1.27 10.20
C LEU A 167 17.48 2.01 9.41
N PHE A 168 17.62 3.32 9.18
CA PHE A 168 16.72 4.11 8.33
C PHE A 168 16.65 3.55 6.91
N TRP A 169 17.81 3.38 6.27
CA TRP A 169 17.88 2.82 4.92
C TRP A 169 17.47 1.36 4.87
N TRP A 170 17.75 0.58 5.91
CA TRP A 170 17.28 -0.80 6.02
C TRP A 170 15.76 -0.86 6.04
N ALA A 171 15.13 -0.05 6.89
CA ALA A 171 13.69 0.07 6.94
C ALA A 171 13.18 0.48 5.55
N LEU A 172 13.73 1.53 4.95
CA LEU A 172 13.28 2.05 3.65
C LEU A 172 13.38 1.05 2.49
N ILE A 173 14.50 0.33 2.37
CA ILE A 173 14.80 -0.58 1.25
C ILE A 173 14.21 -1.98 1.45
N HIS A 174 14.30 -2.52 2.67
CA HIS A 174 13.96 -3.92 2.99
C HIS A 174 12.72 -4.05 3.89
N GLY A 175 12.22 -2.94 4.43
CA GLY A 175 11.05 -2.92 5.30
C GLY A 175 9.77 -3.30 4.56
N ARG A 176 8.77 -3.71 5.34
CA ARG A 176 7.50 -4.25 4.84
C ARG A 176 6.50 -3.16 4.45
N TYR A 177 6.95 -2.04 3.89
CA TYR A 177 6.06 -0.92 3.55
C TYR A 177 5.01 -1.27 2.48
N GLY A 178 5.24 -2.31 1.68
CA GLY A 178 4.22 -2.87 0.77
C GLY A 178 2.99 -3.48 1.45
N ARG A 179 3.07 -3.88 2.74
CA ARG A 179 1.92 -4.40 3.52
C ARG A 179 1.25 -3.34 4.40
N VAL A 180 2.00 -2.33 4.84
CA VAL A 180 1.53 -1.28 5.77
C VAL A 180 1.15 0.03 5.04
N GLY A 181 1.44 0.12 3.74
CA GLY A 181 1.01 1.19 2.84
C GLY A 181 2.13 2.17 2.54
N TYR A 182 2.32 2.50 1.25
CA TYR A 182 3.26 3.52 0.79
C TYR A 182 3.12 4.86 1.53
N GLY A 183 1.92 5.19 2.04
CA GLY A 183 1.70 6.38 2.88
C GLY A 183 2.58 6.43 4.14
N VAL A 184 2.84 5.29 4.79
CA VAL A 184 3.75 5.24 5.95
C VAL A 184 5.19 5.52 5.53
N ALA A 185 5.61 5.02 4.36
CA ALA A 185 6.95 5.28 3.83
C ALA A 185 7.12 6.75 3.40
N VAL A 186 6.11 7.35 2.77
CA VAL A 186 6.10 8.79 2.43
C VAL A 186 6.18 9.63 3.69
N PHE A 187 5.34 9.35 4.71
CA PHE A 187 5.39 10.06 5.98
C PHE A 187 6.74 9.89 6.67
N PHE A 188 7.30 8.68 6.67
CA PHE A 188 8.59 8.38 7.29
C PHE A 188 9.73 9.21 6.65
N VAL A 189 9.82 9.22 5.32
CA VAL A 189 10.82 10.02 4.58
C VAL A 189 10.58 11.52 4.79
N PHE A 190 9.33 11.97 4.72
CA PHE A 190 8.97 13.37 4.96
C PHE A 190 9.33 13.84 6.37
N ALA A 191 8.96 13.07 7.39
CA ALA A 191 9.25 13.41 8.78
C ALA A 191 10.76 13.46 9.04
N THR A 192 11.53 12.52 8.47
CA THR A 192 12.99 12.55 8.53
C THR A 192 13.56 13.79 7.86
N ALA A 193 13.14 14.07 6.63
CA ALA A 193 13.57 15.27 5.90
C ALA A 193 13.26 16.56 6.67
N MET A 194 12.08 16.64 7.31
CA MET A 194 11.66 17.79 8.08
C MET A 194 12.55 18.04 9.30
N HIS A 195 12.80 17.01 10.13
CA HIS A 195 13.57 17.23 11.37
C HIS A 195 15.07 17.43 11.12
N THR A 196 15.65 16.84 10.07
CA THR A 196 17.04 17.10 9.68
C THR A 196 17.18 18.48 9.05
N SER A 197 16.20 18.91 8.24
CA SER A 197 16.15 20.25 7.67
C SER A 197 16.05 21.34 8.73
N LEU A 198 15.22 21.14 9.75
CA LEU A 198 15.09 22.09 10.84
C LEU A 198 16.44 22.34 11.54
N LEU A 199 17.21 21.28 11.78
CA LEU A 199 18.52 21.40 12.40
C LEU A 199 19.54 22.11 11.49
N GLY A 200 19.57 21.79 10.20
CA GLY A 200 20.43 22.49 9.24
C GLY A 200 20.08 23.97 9.08
N VAL A 201 18.78 24.32 9.09
CA VAL A 201 18.30 25.70 9.07
C VAL A 201 18.76 26.47 10.30
N LEU A 202 18.69 25.87 11.49
CA LEU A 202 19.15 26.50 12.72
C LEU A 202 20.64 26.87 12.67
N LEU A 203 21.49 26.00 12.13
CA LEU A 203 22.92 26.28 11.92
C LEU A 203 23.15 27.31 10.81
N THR A 204 22.42 27.20 9.70
CA THR A 204 22.53 28.10 8.54
C THR A 204 22.22 29.55 8.90
N PHE A 205 21.23 29.78 9.76
CA PHE A 205 20.81 31.13 10.18
C PHE A 205 21.34 31.52 11.56
N ALA A 206 22.29 30.76 12.12
CA ALA A 206 22.93 31.12 13.38
C ALA A 206 23.64 32.47 13.23
N ARG A 207 23.44 33.35 14.22
CA ARG A 207 24.08 34.68 14.24
C ARG A 207 25.40 34.68 15.00
N HIS A 208 25.68 33.61 15.75
CA HIS A 208 26.81 33.49 16.67
C HIS A 208 27.39 32.08 16.53
N VAL A 209 28.68 31.91 16.82
CA VAL A 209 29.34 30.61 16.78
C VAL A 209 28.84 29.76 17.96
N TRP A 210 28.31 28.57 17.66
CA TRP A 210 27.77 27.63 18.65
C TRP A 210 28.85 26.68 19.18
N TYR A 211 29.89 26.45 18.38
CA TYR A 211 30.98 25.51 18.67
C TYR A 211 32.32 26.28 18.76
N PRO A 212 32.68 26.81 19.94
CA PRO A 212 33.88 27.62 20.13
C PRO A 212 35.20 26.96 19.68
N THR A 213 35.27 25.62 19.66
CA THR A 213 36.50 24.92 19.19
C THR A 213 36.89 25.33 17.77
N TYR A 214 35.94 25.60 16.87
CA TYR A 214 36.25 26.04 15.50
C TYR A 214 36.63 27.53 15.41
N ALA A 215 36.12 28.37 16.30
CA ALA A 215 36.52 29.77 16.39
C ALA A 215 38.02 29.93 16.74
N ALA A 216 38.61 28.95 17.42
CA ALA A 216 40.05 28.93 17.69
C ALA A 216 40.91 28.64 16.44
N HIS A 217 40.32 28.02 15.40
CA HIS A 217 41.03 27.57 14.21
C HIS A 217 40.91 28.52 13.02
N THR A 218 39.83 29.30 12.94
CA THR A 218 39.59 30.24 11.85
C THR A 218 38.79 31.46 12.31
N PRO A 219 39.14 32.68 11.85
CA PRO A 219 38.33 33.87 12.11
C PRO A 219 36.97 33.83 11.41
N HIS A 220 36.77 32.94 10.43
CA HIS A 220 35.53 32.76 9.67
C HIS A 220 34.66 31.61 10.19
N ALA A 221 34.74 31.30 11.49
CA ALA A 221 34.04 30.15 12.07
C ALA A 221 32.51 30.28 12.00
N LEU A 222 31.98 31.51 11.97
CA LEU A 222 30.55 31.71 11.82
C LEU A 222 30.09 31.38 10.39
N GLU A 223 30.79 31.87 9.38
CA GLU A 223 30.49 31.59 7.97
C GLU A 223 30.65 30.10 7.66
N ASP A 224 31.70 29.47 8.22
CA ASP A 224 31.92 28.02 8.11
C ASP A 224 30.78 27.24 8.79
N GLN A 225 30.28 27.71 9.95
CA GLN A 225 29.12 27.12 10.62
C GLN A 225 27.84 27.21 9.79
N GLN A 226 27.60 28.35 9.15
CA GLN A 226 26.44 28.56 8.30
C GLN A 226 26.53 27.68 7.04
N LEU A 227 27.72 27.56 6.43
CA LEU A 227 27.98 26.65 5.32
C LEU A 227 27.77 25.19 5.72
N ALA A 228 28.23 24.80 6.90
CA ALA A 228 27.99 23.47 7.44
C ALA A 228 26.49 23.19 7.63
N GLY A 229 25.74 24.20 8.09
CA GLY A 229 24.29 24.19 8.13
C GLY A 229 23.69 23.89 6.77
N LEU A 230 24.13 24.57 5.70
CA LEU A 230 23.68 24.34 4.32
C LEU A 230 24.01 22.91 3.82
N ILE A 231 25.23 22.44 4.07
CA ILE A 231 25.70 21.10 3.72
C ILE A 231 24.86 20.01 4.40
N MET A 232 24.42 20.26 5.64
CA MET A 232 23.67 19.29 6.43
C MET A 232 22.26 19.01 5.86
N TRP A 233 21.55 20.01 5.35
CA TRP A 233 20.15 19.83 4.94
C TRP A 233 19.88 19.85 3.44
N ILE A 234 20.65 20.58 2.63
CA ILE A 234 20.35 20.68 1.19
C ILE A 234 20.52 19.32 0.48
N PRO A 235 21.66 18.60 0.62
CA PRO A 235 21.83 17.29 0.00
C PRO A 235 20.81 16.27 0.50
N ALA A 236 20.61 16.20 1.82
CA ALA A 236 19.62 15.32 2.44
C ALA A 236 18.20 15.61 1.93
N GLY A 237 17.83 16.89 1.91
CA GLY A 237 16.52 17.37 1.47
C GLY A 237 16.25 17.01 0.01
N VAL A 238 17.23 17.17 -0.89
CA VAL A 238 17.08 16.76 -2.30
C VAL A 238 16.89 15.25 -2.41
N ILE A 239 17.71 14.44 -1.72
CA ILE A 239 17.61 12.98 -1.76
C ILE A 239 16.26 12.51 -1.24
N PHE A 240 15.83 13.00 -0.07
CA PHE A 240 14.57 12.62 0.53
C PHE A 240 13.36 13.14 -0.26
N MET A 241 13.44 14.31 -0.87
CA MET A 241 12.40 14.82 -1.76
C MET A 241 12.21 13.91 -2.98
N LEU A 242 13.30 13.52 -3.65
CA LEU A 242 13.23 12.62 -4.81
C LEU A 242 12.67 11.25 -4.44
N ILE A 243 13.12 10.68 -3.32
CA ILE A 243 12.60 9.40 -2.82
C ILE A 243 11.13 9.53 -2.41
N GLY A 244 10.78 10.59 -1.69
CA GLY A 244 9.41 10.88 -1.27
C GLY A 244 8.48 11.00 -2.46
N LEU A 245 8.89 11.71 -3.52
CA LEU A 245 8.13 11.85 -4.76
C LEU A 245 7.98 10.50 -5.47
N ALA A 246 9.04 9.69 -5.56
CA ALA A 246 8.99 8.37 -6.18
C ALA A 246 8.03 7.43 -5.41
N LEU A 247 8.08 7.44 -4.07
CA LEU A 247 7.18 6.67 -3.22
C LEU A 247 5.73 7.16 -3.30
N PHE A 248 5.54 8.47 -3.39
CA PHE A 248 4.21 9.07 -3.56
C PHE A 248 3.61 8.74 -4.93
N ALA A 249 4.39 8.80 -6.01
CA ALA A 249 3.96 8.36 -7.33
C ALA A 249 3.61 6.86 -7.35
N ALA A 250 4.43 6.02 -6.71
CA ALA A 250 4.14 4.60 -6.54
C ALA A 250 2.85 4.36 -5.72
N TRP A 251 2.62 5.17 -4.69
CA TRP A 251 1.39 5.14 -3.90
C TRP A 251 0.15 5.45 -4.74
N LEU A 252 0.20 6.51 -5.56
CA LEU A 252 -0.90 6.88 -6.45
C LEU A 252 -1.21 5.75 -7.44
N GLY A 253 -0.19 5.17 -8.07
CA GLY A 253 -0.36 4.04 -9.00
C GLY A 253 -0.98 2.79 -8.37
N GLU A 254 -0.59 2.45 -7.13
CA GLU A 254 -1.18 1.34 -6.38
C GLU A 254 -2.63 1.64 -5.98
N SER A 255 -2.92 2.90 -5.60
CA SER A 255 -4.27 3.32 -5.23
C SER A 255 -5.24 3.21 -6.41
N GLU A 256 -4.82 3.61 -7.61
CA GLU A 256 -5.60 3.44 -8.84
C GLU A 256 -5.83 1.96 -9.17
N ARG A 257 -4.79 1.11 -9.05
CA ARG A 257 -4.93 -0.33 -9.32
C ARG A 257 -5.93 -0.98 -8.37
N ARG A 258 -5.89 -0.64 -7.08
CA ARG A 258 -6.86 -1.13 -6.09
C ARG A 258 -8.28 -0.63 -6.37
N ALA A 259 -8.44 0.66 -6.70
CA ALA A 259 -9.73 1.22 -7.07
C ALA A 259 -10.33 0.47 -8.27
N ARG A 260 -9.54 0.23 -9.33
CA ARG A 260 -9.98 -0.55 -10.50
C ARG A 260 -10.44 -1.97 -10.12
N ILE A 261 -9.70 -2.68 -9.28
CA ILE A 261 -10.08 -4.03 -8.82
C ILE A 261 -11.40 -3.98 -8.04
N VAL A 262 -11.56 -3.03 -7.11
CA VAL A 262 -12.80 -2.87 -6.33
C VAL A 262 -13.96 -2.54 -7.25
N THR A 263 -13.79 -1.60 -8.20
CA THR A 263 -14.82 -1.27 -9.19
C THR A 263 -15.19 -2.49 -10.03
N MET A 264 -14.22 -3.30 -10.49
CA MET A 264 -14.48 -4.54 -11.23
C MET A 264 -15.24 -5.57 -10.39
N LEU A 265 -14.89 -5.74 -9.12
CA LEU A 265 -15.59 -6.65 -8.21
C LEU A 265 -17.02 -6.20 -7.93
N VAL A 266 -17.23 -4.89 -7.71
CA VAL A 266 -18.57 -4.31 -7.55
C VAL A 266 -19.38 -4.50 -8.83
N LEU A 267 -18.80 -4.25 -9.99
CA LEU A 267 -19.48 -4.45 -11.27
C LEU A 267 -19.83 -5.93 -11.50
N ALA A 268 -18.90 -6.85 -11.23
CA ALA A 268 -19.14 -8.29 -11.33
C ALA A 268 -20.25 -8.75 -10.37
N PHE A 269 -20.28 -8.23 -9.15
CA PHE A 269 -21.34 -8.51 -8.17
C PHE A 269 -22.71 -7.98 -8.63
N VAL A 270 -22.76 -6.78 -9.19
CA VAL A 270 -24.00 -6.20 -9.75
C VAL A 270 -24.49 -7.02 -10.94
N LEU A 271 -23.60 -7.38 -11.87
CA LEU A 271 -23.95 -8.19 -13.05
C LEU A 271 -24.46 -9.58 -12.66
N ALA A 272 -23.82 -10.23 -11.68
CA ALA A 272 -24.29 -11.53 -11.15
C ALA A 272 -25.69 -11.45 -10.53
N ARG A 273 -26.08 -10.31 -9.95
CA ARG A 273 -27.43 -10.11 -9.41
C ARG A 273 -28.50 -9.79 -10.46
N CYS A 274 -28.10 -9.30 -11.64
CA CYS A 274 -29.04 -9.03 -12.72
C CYS A 274 -29.52 -10.30 -13.44
N SER A 275 -28.79 -11.42 -13.38
CA SER A 275 -29.17 -12.67 -14.07
C SER A 275 -30.29 -13.45 -13.39
N ASP A 276 -30.49 -13.30 -12.08
CA ASP A 276 -31.46 -14.09 -11.30
C ASP A 276 -32.87 -13.45 -11.23
N TYR A 277 -33.01 -12.20 -11.68
CA TYR A 277 -34.25 -11.43 -11.54
C TYR A 277 -35.43 -11.87 -12.43
N PRO A 278 -35.23 -12.44 -13.64
CA PRO A 278 -36.33 -12.99 -14.45
C PRO A 278 -36.85 -14.35 -13.94
N SER A 279 -35.99 -15.22 -13.40
CA SER A 279 -36.36 -16.59 -12.99
C SER A 279 -37.17 -16.60 -11.68
N GLU A 280 -36.83 -15.77 -10.70
CA GLU A 280 -37.60 -15.65 -9.45
C GLU A 280 -39.02 -15.12 -9.67
N ARG A 281 -39.22 -14.23 -10.65
CA ARG A 281 -40.55 -13.67 -10.97
C ARG A 281 -41.48 -14.72 -11.56
N VAL A 282 -40.98 -15.55 -12.47
CA VAL A 282 -41.71 -16.68 -13.03
C VAL A 282 -42.07 -17.66 -11.92
N ALA A 283 -41.10 -18.07 -11.10
CA ALA A 283 -41.33 -19.01 -10.00
C ALA A 283 -42.37 -18.51 -8.98
N SER A 284 -42.32 -17.21 -8.63
CA SER A 284 -43.31 -16.61 -7.72
C SER A 284 -44.71 -16.57 -8.33
N ALA A 285 -44.84 -16.23 -9.61
CA ALA A 285 -46.13 -16.18 -10.30
C ALA A 285 -46.77 -17.58 -10.44
N GLU A 286 -45.97 -18.59 -10.78
CA GLU A 286 -46.41 -20.00 -10.84
C GLU A 286 -46.85 -20.49 -9.45
N HIS A 287 -46.10 -20.17 -8.40
CA HIS A 287 -46.46 -20.54 -7.02
C HIS A 287 -47.78 -19.90 -6.56
N LEU A 288 -47.99 -18.62 -6.84
CA LEU A 288 -49.20 -17.88 -6.42
C LEU A 288 -50.48 -18.37 -7.11
N THR A 289 -50.35 -18.80 -8.37
CA THR A 289 -51.50 -19.14 -9.22
C THR A 289 -51.71 -20.65 -9.36
N GLY A 290 -50.70 -21.47 -9.06
CA GLY A 290 -50.69 -22.91 -9.34
C GLY A 290 -50.65 -23.25 -10.84
N GLY A 291 -50.34 -22.27 -11.69
CA GLY A 291 -50.25 -22.39 -13.14
C GLY A 291 -48.81 -22.40 -13.66
N ASN A 292 -48.66 -22.53 -14.97
CA ASN A 292 -47.38 -22.50 -15.68
C ASN A 292 -47.34 -21.32 -16.67
N VAL A 293 -46.27 -20.51 -16.58
CA VAL A 293 -46.13 -19.26 -17.35
C VAL A 293 -46.01 -19.51 -18.85
N ASP A 294 -45.31 -20.56 -19.26
CA ASP A 294 -45.09 -20.85 -20.67
C ASP A 294 -46.35 -21.40 -21.36
N ARG A 295 -47.13 -22.24 -20.65
CA ARG A 295 -48.47 -22.62 -21.10
C ARG A 295 -49.40 -21.42 -21.16
N GLY A 296 -49.36 -20.53 -20.17
CA GLY A 296 -50.19 -19.32 -20.15
C GLY A 296 -50.08 -18.47 -21.41
N LYS A 297 -48.89 -18.36 -22.01
CA LYS A 297 -48.68 -17.68 -23.31
C LYS A 297 -49.47 -18.32 -24.45
N GLN A 298 -49.54 -19.65 -24.46
CA GLN A 298 -50.25 -20.41 -25.49
C GLN A 298 -51.76 -20.28 -25.30
N GLU A 299 -52.24 -20.43 -24.06
CA GLU A 299 -53.66 -20.31 -23.73
C GLU A 299 -54.20 -18.91 -24.04
N ILE A 300 -53.44 -17.84 -23.74
CA ILE A 300 -53.81 -16.46 -24.09
C ILE A 300 -54.07 -16.29 -25.59
N ARG A 301 -53.30 -16.99 -26.44
CA ARG A 301 -53.51 -16.97 -27.89
C ARG A 301 -54.72 -17.81 -28.28
N GLN A 302 -54.83 -19.01 -27.72
CA GLN A 302 -55.91 -19.95 -28.01
C GLN A 302 -57.29 -19.39 -27.68
N TYR A 303 -57.45 -18.75 -26.52
CA TYR A 303 -58.69 -18.12 -26.10
C TYR A 303 -58.89 -16.71 -26.68
N GLY A 304 -57.99 -16.25 -27.57
CA GLY A 304 -58.18 -15.03 -28.35
C GLY A 304 -58.02 -13.73 -27.56
N CYS A 305 -57.38 -13.73 -26.37
CA CYS A 305 -57.27 -12.53 -25.53
C CYS A 305 -56.51 -11.38 -26.23
N ALA A 306 -55.62 -11.72 -27.17
CA ALA A 306 -54.87 -10.78 -28.01
C ALA A 306 -55.75 -9.88 -28.89
N SER A 307 -56.97 -10.32 -29.23
CA SER A 307 -57.91 -9.52 -30.04
C SER A 307 -58.47 -8.29 -29.32
N CYS A 308 -58.39 -8.28 -27.98
CA CYS A 308 -58.94 -7.20 -27.16
C CYS A 308 -57.87 -6.47 -26.35
N HIS A 309 -56.81 -7.16 -25.92
CA HIS A 309 -55.84 -6.62 -24.98
C HIS A 309 -54.44 -6.47 -25.58
N THR A 310 -53.74 -5.43 -25.13
CA THR A 310 -52.29 -5.32 -25.31
C THR A 310 -51.59 -6.18 -24.27
N ILE A 311 -50.81 -7.17 -24.73
CA ILE A 311 -50.15 -8.15 -23.84
C ILE A 311 -48.68 -8.31 -24.26
N PRO A 312 -47.72 -7.81 -23.47
CA PRO A 312 -46.29 -7.98 -23.76
C PRO A 312 -45.92 -9.46 -23.93
N GLY A 313 -45.03 -9.76 -24.87
CA GLY A 313 -44.53 -11.13 -25.12
C GLY A 313 -45.49 -12.05 -25.89
N ILE A 314 -46.68 -11.57 -26.26
CA ILE A 314 -47.63 -12.29 -27.10
C ILE A 314 -47.69 -11.60 -28.49
N PRO A 315 -47.21 -12.26 -29.56
CA PRO A 315 -47.27 -11.75 -30.91
C PRO A 315 -48.71 -11.39 -31.32
N GLY A 316 -48.90 -10.19 -31.87
CA GLY A 316 -50.20 -9.70 -32.34
C GLY A 316 -51.19 -9.30 -31.24
N ALA A 317 -50.75 -9.20 -29.98
CA ALA A 317 -51.57 -8.70 -28.87
C ALA A 317 -51.29 -7.22 -28.61
N ASP A 318 -51.74 -6.35 -29.52
CA ASP A 318 -51.64 -4.89 -29.46
C ASP A 318 -53.00 -4.19 -29.53
N ALA A 319 -54.09 -4.96 -29.39
CA ALA A 319 -55.45 -4.43 -29.38
C ALA A 319 -55.74 -3.60 -28.12
N THR A 320 -56.64 -2.62 -28.24
CA THR A 320 -56.98 -1.67 -27.18
C THR A 320 -58.49 -1.62 -26.88
N VAL A 321 -59.22 -2.70 -27.19
CA VAL A 321 -60.64 -2.83 -26.85
C VAL A 321 -60.82 -2.97 -25.34
N GLY A 322 -59.94 -3.75 -24.71
CA GLY A 322 -59.76 -3.82 -23.26
C GLY A 322 -58.48 -3.09 -22.82
N PRO A 323 -58.30 -2.87 -21.50
CA PRO A 323 -57.09 -2.23 -20.98
C PRO A 323 -55.84 -3.08 -21.25
N PRO A 324 -54.64 -2.49 -21.33
CA PRO A 324 -53.40 -3.26 -21.44
C PRO A 324 -53.23 -4.19 -20.24
N LEU A 325 -52.48 -5.28 -20.36
CA LEU A 325 -52.26 -6.26 -19.28
C LEU A 325 -50.80 -6.36 -18.80
N ASP A 326 -49.94 -5.45 -19.28
CA ASP A 326 -48.50 -5.35 -19.00
C ASP A 326 -48.13 -5.20 -17.51
N LYS A 327 -49.01 -4.61 -16.70
CA LYS A 327 -48.80 -4.40 -15.25
C LYS A 327 -49.95 -4.92 -14.42
N LEU A 328 -50.62 -5.98 -14.88
CA LEU A 328 -51.80 -6.51 -14.18
C LEU A 328 -51.49 -6.83 -12.72
N SER A 329 -50.34 -7.45 -12.42
CA SER A 329 -49.98 -7.86 -11.06
C SER A 329 -49.88 -6.70 -10.07
N ALA A 330 -49.64 -5.47 -10.54
CA ALA A 330 -49.48 -4.28 -9.70
C ALA A 330 -50.79 -3.52 -9.48
N ARG A 331 -51.90 -3.92 -10.13
CA ARG A 331 -53.20 -3.24 -9.98
C ARG A 331 -53.87 -3.61 -8.67
N GLY A 332 -54.58 -2.67 -8.06
CA GLY A 332 -55.38 -2.94 -6.85
C GLY A 332 -56.67 -3.72 -7.13
N TYR A 333 -57.27 -3.51 -8.32
CA TYR A 333 -58.56 -4.09 -8.68
C TYR A 333 -58.57 -4.73 -10.06
N LEU A 334 -59.38 -5.78 -10.20
CA LEU A 334 -59.70 -6.49 -11.44
C LEU A 334 -61.12 -6.13 -11.87
N GLY A 335 -61.28 -5.70 -13.13
CA GLY A 335 -62.57 -5.23 -13.66
C GLY A 335 -63.18 -4.06 -12.88
N GLY A 336 -62.40 -3.36 -12.05
CA GLY A 336 -62.88 -2.31 -11.14
C GLY A 336 -63.76 -2.79 -9.98
N ARG A 337 -63.88 -4.12 -9.76
CA ARG A 337 -64.80 -4.68 -8.74
C ARG A 337 -64.16 -5.63 -7.75
N LEU A 338 -63.25 -6.49 -8.20
CA LEU A 338 -62.59 -7.48 -7.32
C LEU A 338 -61.21 -6.99 -6.91
N ALA A 339 -60.83 -7.20 -5.65
CA ALA A 339 -59.44 -7.01 -5.23
C ALA A 339 -58.52 -7.96 -6.02
N ASN A 340 -57.35 -7.48 -6.44
CA ASN A 340 -56.45 -8.26 -7.28
C ASN A 340 -55.70 -9.33 -6.46
N ASN A 341 -56.16 -10.57 -6.56
CA ASN A 341 -55.49 -11.76 -6.04
C ASN A 341 -55.70 -12.93 -7.02
N PRO A 342 -54.90 -14.02 -6.93
CA PRO A 342 -54.97 -15.12 -7.87
C PRO A 342 -56.38 -15.71 -8.02
N ALA A 343 -57.08 -16.00 -6.91
CA ALA A 343 -58.42 -16.58 -6.95
C ALA A 343 -59.43 -15.70 -7.68
N ASN A 344 -59.37 -14.38 -7.46
CA ASN A 344 -60.23 -13.41 -8.13
C ASN A 344 -59.89 -13.24 -9.61
N LEU A 345 -58.61 -13.33 -9.98
CA LEU A 345 -58.22 -13.29 -11.39
C LEU A 345 -58.73 -14.52 -12.15
N LEU A 346 -58.64 -15.70 -11.55
CA LEU A 346 -59.21 -16.93 -12.13
C LEU A 346 -60.72 -16.78 -12.33
N LEU A 347 -61.44 -16.26 -11.33
CA LEU A 347 -62.88 -16.01 -11.44
C LEU A 347 -63.19 -15.02 -12.56
N TRP A 348 -62.45 -13.90 -12.63
CA TRP A 348 -62.64 -12.87 -13.65
C TRP A 348 -62.39 -13.41 -15.07
N ILE A 349 -61.35 -14.23 -15.27
CA ILE A 349 -61.04 -14.82 -16.59
C ILE A 349 -62.13 -15.80 -17.03
N ARG A 350 -62.67 -16.60 -16.10
CA ARG A 350 -63.63 -17.66 -16.42
C ARG A 350 -65.07 -17.17 -16.55
N ALA A 351 -65.45 -16.15 -15.77
CA ALA A 351 -66.83 -15.68 -15.70
C ALA A 351 -66.91 -14.16 -15.41
N PRO A 352 -66.45 -13.29 -16.34
CA PRO A 352 -66.45 -11.84 -16.12
C PRO A 352 -67.86 -11.29 -15.89
N GLN A 353 -68.89 -11.80 -16.58
CA GLN A 353 -70.28 -11.35 -16.40
C GLN A 353 -70.91 -11.73 -15.05
N SER A 354 -70.43 -12.77 -14.36
CA SER A 354 -70.93 -13.09 -13.02
C SER A 354 -70.42 -12.10 -11.96
N VAL A 355 -69.33 -11.39 -12.26
CA VAL A 355 -68.75 -10.32 -11.45
C VAL A 355 -69.32 -8.97 -11.87
N ASP A 356 -69.41 -8.74 -13.18
CA ASP A 356 -70.04 -7.56 -13.76
C ASP A 356 -70.98 -7.90 -14.92
N PRO A 357 -72.31 -7.88 -14.70
CA PRO A 357 -73.29 -8.15 -15.76
C PRO A 357 -73.19 -7.21 -16.97
N LYS A 358 -72.53 -6.05 -16.83
CA LYS A 358 -72.29 -5.08 -17.92
C LYS A 358 -70.90 -5.22 -18.56
N SER A 359 -70.09 -6.19 -18.16
CA SER A 359 -68.75 -6.39 -18.72
C SER A 359 -68.81 -6.74 -20.20
N ALA A 360 -68.03 -6.01 -21.00
CA ALA A 360 -67.85 -6.29 -22.43
C ALA A 360 -66.91 -7.50 -22.67
N MET A 361 -66.16 -7.95 -21.66
CA MET A 361 -65.32 -9.14 -21.78
C MET A 361 -66.22 -10.39 -21.84
N PRO A 362 -66.24 -11.17 -22.94
CA PRO A 362 -67.12 -12.32 -23.08
C PRO A 362 -66.69 -13.49 -22.18
N ASN A 363 -67.62 -14.39 -21.86
CA ASN A 363 -67.27 -15.70 -21.33
C ASN A 363 -66.77 -16.57 -22.48
N VAL A 364 -65.46 -16.80 -22.55
CA VAL A 364 -64.80 -17.57 -23.62
C VAL A 364 -64.59 -19.04 -23.26
N GLY A 365 -65.20 -19.53 -22.17
CA GLY A 365 -65.17 -20.94 -21.79
C GLY A 365 -63.83 -21.44 -21.25
N VAL A 366 -63.00 -20.56 -20.67
CA VAL A 366 -61.69 -20.92 -20.11
C VAL A 366 -61.84 -21.98 -19.01
N THR A 367 -61.08 -23.07 -19.12
CA THR A 367 -61.04 -24.10 -18.07
C THR A 367 -60.35 -23.59 -16.80
N ASP A 368 -60.58 -24.26 -15.67
CA ASP A 368 -59.91 -23.91 -14.42
C ASP A 368 -58.39 -24.07 -14.47
N ARG A 369 -57.89 -25.01 -15.28
CA ARG A 369 -56.44 -25.20 -15.46
C ARG A 369 -55.85 -24.09 -16.32
N ASP A 370 -56.48 -23.77 -17.44
CA ASP A 370 -55.96 -22.75 -18.36
C ASP A 370 -56.05 -21.36 -17.74
N ALA A 371 -57.09 -21.09 -16.92
CA ALA A 371 -57.19 -19.85 -16.17
C ALA A 371 -56.01 -19.66 -15.18
N ARG A 372 -55.51 -20.74 -14.57
CA ARG A 372 -54.29 -20.69 -13.74
C ARG A 372 -53.05 -20.39 -14.56
N ASP A 373 -52.89 -21.07 -15.69
CA ASP A 373 -51.73 -20.89 -16.57
C ASP A 373 -51.71 -19.45 -17.14
N ILE A 374 -52.86 -18.93 -17.59
CA ILE A 374 -53.02 -17.53 -18.02
C ILE A 374 -52.70 -16.57 -16.88
N ALA A 375 -53.24 -16.80 -15.67
CA ALA A 375 -52.96 -15.97 -14.51
C ALA A 375 -51.47 -15.97 -14.15
N ALA A 376 -50.78 -17.12 -14.21
CA ALA A 376 -49.35 -17.23 -13.96
C ALA A 376 -48.57 -16.31 -14.91
N TYR A 377 -48.89 -16.36 -16.21
CA TYR A 377 -48.28 -15.48 -17.19
C TYR A 377 -48.52 -14.01 -16.86
N LEU A 378 -49.77 -13.61 -16.62
CA LEU A 378 -50.13 -12.22 -16.35
C LEU A 378 -49.53 -11.69 -15.04
N TYR A 379 -49.32 -12.55 -14.04
CA TYR A 379 -48.61 -12.18 -12.80
C TYR A 379 -47.09 -12.08 -12.97
N SER A 380 -46.52 -12.73 -13.99
CA SER A 380 -45.09 -12.61 -14.32
C SER A 380 -44.73 -11.30 -15.04
N LEU A 381 -45.74 -10.62 -15.63
CA LEU A 381 -45.60 -9.32 -16.29
C LEU A 381 -45.61 -8.21 -15.23
N LYS A 382 -44.43 -7.63 -14.96
CA LYS A 382 -44.24 -6.51 -14.02
C LYS A 382 -43.60 -5.31 -14.71
#